data_AF-A0A940TLR7-F1
#
_entry.id   AF-A0A940TLR7-F1
#
_cell.length_a   1.000
_cell.length_b   1.000
_cell.length_c   1.000
_cell.angle_alpha   90.00
_cell.angle_beta   90.00
_cell.angle_gamma   90.00
#
_symmetry.space_group_name_H-M   'P 1'
#
loop_
_entity.id
_entity.type
_entity.pdbx_description
1 polymer ?
#
loop_
_entity_poly.entity_id
_entity_poly.type
_entity_poly.pdbx_seq_one_letter_code
_entity_poly.pdbx_strand_id
1 'polypeptide(L)'
;MSPRATKEELMIIAVAREIKDYERVLLGVGLPTTAGSLAKATHAPNVVLMTEAGVIDFKPLVPPNHIADVMCLRGYSYALDLFNTFTTINYRGFVDKAILGIGQVDRYGNINTSFVGGTPKTGMRLTGAGGAPDFVSYAKETILTLKG
;
A
#
# COMPACT_ATOMS: atom_id res chain seq x y z
N MET A 1 -27.62 6.75 18.38
CA MET A 1 -26.54 5.74 18.34
C MET A 1 -25.55 6.18 17.28
N SER A 2 -24.27 6.33 17.59
CA SER A 2 -23.26 6.47 16.53
C SER A 2 -23.33 5.22 15.63
N PRO A 3 -23.31 5.34 14.30
CA PRO A 3 -23.26 4.17 13.43
C PRO A 3 -22.08 3.29 13.83
N ARG A 4 -22.29 1.98 13.93
CA ARG A 4 -21.20 1.01 14.16
C ARG A 4 -20.30 1.02 12.93
N ALA A 5 -19.00 1.16 13.16
CA ALA A 5 -18.01 1.02 12.10
C ALA A 5 -18.12 -0.38 11.45
N THR A 6 -18.04 -0.42 10.14
CA THR A 6 -17.96 -1.64 9.34
C THR A 6 -16.64 -2.37 9.59
N LYS A 7 -16.58 -3.66 9.25
CA LYS A 7 -15.34 -4.45 9.36
C LYS A 7 -14.20 -3.85 8.53
N GLU A 8 -14.53 -3.25 7.39
CA GLU A 8 -13.56 -2.61 6.51
C GLU A 8 -13.02 -1.32 7.10
N GLU A 9 -13.87 -0.47 7.68
CA GLU A 9 -13.43 0.72 8.42
C GLU A 9 -12.55 0.36 9.61
N LEU A 10 -12.89 -0.70 10.35
CA LEU A 10 -12.05 -1.19 11.46
C LEU A 10 -10.67 -1.64 10.97
N MET A 11 -10.58 -2.31 9.83
CA MET A 11 -9.31 -2.73 9.23
C MET A 11 -8.51 -1.53 8.73
N ILE A 12 -9.15 -0.55 8.07
CA ILE A 12 -8.52 0.72 7.66
C ILE A 12 -7.95 1.45 8.88
N ILE A 13 -8.72 1.56 9.97
CA ILE A 13 -8.29 2.22 11.21
C ILE A 13 -7.11 1.46 11.84
N ALA A 14 -7.16 0.12 11.87
CA ALA A 14 -6.08 -0.69 12.40
C ALA A 14 -4.78 -0.46 11.61
N VAL A 15 -4.84 -0.55 10.28
CA VAL A 15 -3.68 -0.32 9.40
C VAL A 15 -3.18 1.12 9.51
N ALA A 16 -4.07 2.11 9.58
CA ALA A 16 -3.68 3.51 9.71
C ALA A 16 -2.90 3.78 11.00
N ARG A 17 -3.25 3.12 12.12
CA ARG A 17 -2.56 3.27 13.41
C ARG A 17 -1.16 2.67 13.44
N GLU A 18 -0.85 1.76 12.53
CA GLU A 18 0.51 1.24 12.39
C GLU A 18 1.44 2.27 11.73
N ILE A 19 0.92 3.29 11.03
CA ILE A 19 1.72 4.33 10.38
C ILE A 19 2.15 5.37 11.42
N LYS A 20 3.45 5.61 11.55
CA LYS A 20 3.99 6.65 12.42
C LYS A 20 4.26 7.93 11.62
N ASP A 21 4.19 9.06 12.30
CA ASP A 21 4.54 10.34 11.68
C ASP A 21 6.00 10.32 11.19
N TYR A 22 6.26 11.01 10.08
CA TYR A 22 7.55 11.04 9.37
C TYR A 22 8.03 9.72 8.74
N GLU A 23 7.26 8.62 8.80
CA GLU A 23 7.60 7.41 8.03
C GLU A 23 7.39 7.61 6.52
N ARG A 24 8.20 6.89 5.72
CA ARG A 24 8.03 6.78 4.27
C ARG A 24 7.27 5.51 3.97
N VAL A 25 6.01 5.66 3.58
CA VAL A 25 5.07 4.56 3.41
C VAL A 25 4.70 4.38 1.95
N LEU A 26 4.97 3.19 1.42
CA LEU A 26 4.49 2.78 0.12
C LEU A 26 3.12 2.12 0.20
N LEU A 27 2.19 2.57 -0.63
CA LEU A 27 0.78 2.17 -0.58
C LEU A 27 0.39 1.32 -1.79
N GLY A 28 -0.18 0.15 -1.54
CA GLY A 28 -0.94 -0.61 -2.53
C GLY A 28 -2.32 -0.02 -2.80
N VAL A 29 -3.06 -0.60 -3.75
CA VAL A 29 -4.41 -0.11 -4.14
C VAL A 29 -5.48 -0.50 -3.12
N GLY A 30 -6.43 0.41 -2.85
CA GLY A 30 -7.67 0.14 -2.13
C GLY A 30 -7.59 0.46 -0.63
N LEU A 31 -7.67 -0.58 0.20
CA LEU A 31 -7.57 -0.41 1.65
C LEU A 31 -6.25 0.28 2.07
N PRO A 32 -5.07 -0.07 1.51
CA PRO A 32 -3.82 0.60 1.85
C PRO A 32 -3.83 2.10 1.55
N THR A 33 -4.28 2.52 0.34
CA THR A 33 -4.38 3.94 0.00
C THR A 33 -5.32 4.71 0.93
N THR A 34 -6.42 4.09 1.34
CA THR A 34 -7.37 4.67 2.29
C THR A 34 -6.76 4.81 3.69
N ALA A 35 -6.06 3.79 4.18
CA ALA A 35 -5.39 3.81 5.49
C ALA A 35 -4.26 4.85 5.55
N GLY A 36 -3.43 4.93 4.50
CA GLY A 36 -2.40 5.96 4.39
C GLY A 36 -2.97 7.38 4.36
N SER A 37 -4.04 7.58 3.60
CA SER A 37 -4.77 8.87 3.55
C SER A 37 -5.34 9.23 4.92
N LEU A 38 -5.94 8.27 5.62
CA LEU A 38 -6.49 8.46 6.97
C LEU A 38 -5.39 8.83 7.98
N ALA A 39 -4.26 8.12 7.97
CA ALA A 39 -3.13 8.43 8.85
C ALA A 39 -2.62 9.86 8.65
N LYS A 40 -2.40 10.25 7.39
CA LYS A 40 -1.95 11.61 7.03
C LYS A 40 -2.96 12.70 7.38
N ALA A 41 -4.25 12.40 7.30
CA ALA A 41 -5.30 13.34 7.66
C ALA A 41 -5.54 13.46 9.18
N THR A 42 -4.94 12.57 10.00
CA THR A 42 -5.24 12.49 11.44
C THR A 42 -4.01 12.65 12.32
N HIS A 43 -3.26 11.58 12.55
CA HIS A 43 -2.24 11.50 13.60
C HIS A 43 -0.80 11.50 13.06
N ALA A 44 -0.62 11.34 11.75
CA ALA A 44 0.69 11.30 11.09
C ALA A 44 0.77 12.33 9.93
N PRO A 45 0.58 13.63 10.19
CA PRO A 45 0.45 14.65 9.13
C PRO A 45 1.69 14.82 8.25
N ASN A 46 2.87 14.42 8.72
CA ASN A 46 4.16 14.49 8.04
C ASN A 46 4.60 13.14 7.45
N VAL A 47 3.73 12.11 7.45
CA VAL A 47 4.03 10.86 6.74
C VAL A 47 4.22 11.12 5.24
N VAL A 48 5.27 10.52 4.69
CA VAL A 48 5.55 10.56 3.25
C VAL A 48 4.87 9.37 2.58
N LEU A 49 3.71 9.64 1.97
CA LEU A 49 2.98 8.63 1.20
C LEU A 49 3.57 8.51 -0.21
N MET A 50 3.81 7.29 -0.65
CA MET A 50 4.43 6.99 -1.94
C MET A 50 3.60 5.96 -2.70
N THR A 51 3.53 6.11 -4.02
CA THR A 51 2.97 5.08 -4.91
C THR A 51 4.06 4.47 -5.76
N GLU A 52 3.88 3.22 -6.20
CA GLU A 52 4.84 2.57 -7.10
C GLU A 52 4.97 3.30 -8.46
N ALA A 53 3.93 4.05 -8.86
CA ALA A 53 3.97 4.90 -10.06
C ALA A 53 4.89 6.12 -9.94
N GLY A 54 5.49 6.36 -8.77
CA GLY A 54 6.52 7.38 -8.56
C GLY A 54 6.00 8.73 -8.10
N VAL A 55 4.77 8.82 -7.60
CA VAL A 55 4.27 10.06 -6.99
C VAL A 55 4.59 10.05 -5.50
N ILE A 56 5.38 11.04 -5.04
CA ILE A 56 5.94 11.07 -3.69
C ILE A 56 5.36 12.21 -2.86
N ASP A 57 5.03 11.89 -1.61
CA ASP A 57 4.56 12.79 -0.56
C ASP A 57 3.24 13.52 -0.90
N PHE A 58 2.30 12.81 -1.49
CA PHE A 58 1.02 13.39 -1.85
C PHE A 58 0.08 13.57 -0.65
N LYS A 59 -0.91 14.46 -0.81
CA LYS A 59 -1.96 14.74 0.17
C LYS A 59 -3.33 14.62 -0.49
N PRO A 60 -3.87 13.39 -0.60
CA PRO A 60 -5.10 13.14 -1.33
C PRO A 60 -6.30 13.73 -0.56
N LEU A 61 -7.27 14.31 -1.29
CA LEU A 61 -8.52 14.80 -0.69
C LEU A 61 -9.51 13.66 -0.43
N VAL A 62 -9.48 12.66 -1.30
CA VAL A 62 -10.25 11.40 -1.19
C VAL A 62 -9.30 10.24 -1.47
N PRO A 63 -9.55 9.03 -0.95
CA PRO A 63 -8.69 7.89 -1.18
C PRO A 63 -8.46 7.64 -2.69
N PRO A 64 -7.19 7.52 -3.14
CA PRO A 64 -6.88 7.14 -4.52
C PRO A 64 -7.50 5.78 -4.90
N ASN A 65 -8.11 5.71 -6.08
CA ASN A 65 -8.65 4.45 -6.63
C ASN A 65 -7.56 3.59 -7.29
N HIS A 66 -6.42 4.19 -7.63
CA HIS A 66 -5.29 3.54 -8.27
C HIS A 66 -3.95 4.17 -7.82
N ILE A 67 -2.84 3.45 -7.96
CA ILE A 67 -1.49 3.96 -7.64
C ILE A 67 -1.01 5.09 -8.55
N ALA A 68 -1.63 5.24 -9.72
CA ALA A 68 -1.39 6.31 -10.70
C ALA A 68 -2.60 7.26 -10.83
N ASP A 69 -3.47 7.31 -9.81
CA ASP A 69 -4.64 8.17 -9.79
C ASP A 69 -4.23 9.65 -9.73
N VAL A 70 -4.96 10.52 -10.44
CA VAL A 70 -4.75 11.97 -10.42
C VAL A 70 -4.89 12.56 -9.01
N MET A 71 -5.62 11.90 -8.11
CA MET A 71 -5.71 12.30 -6.71
C MET A 71 -4.36 12.24 -5.97
N CYS A 72 -3.40 11.45 -6.46
CA CYS A 72 -2.03 11.45 -5.97
C CYS A 72 -1.25 12.71 -6.39
N LEU A 73 -1.69 13.46 -7.41
CA LEU A 73 -0.98 14.68 -7.86
C LEU A 73 -1.31 15.92 -7.02
N ARG A 74 -2.12 15.77 -5.97
CA ARG A 74 -2.43 16.88 -5.06
C ARG A 74 -1.36 16.99 -3.98
N GLY A 75 -0.66 18.12 -3.96
CA GLY A 75 0.30 18.45 -2.90
C GLY A 75 1.50 17.50 -2.81
N TYR A 76 1.77 16.75 -3.88
CA TYR A 76 2.96 15.92 -4.00
C TYR A 76 4.23 16.77 -4.00
N SER A 77 5.32 16.22 -3.47
CA SER A 77 6.61 16.92 -3.39
C SER A 77 7.42 16.79 -4.68
N TYR A 78 7.47 15.58 -5.24
CA TYR A 78 8.13 15.32 -6.52
C TYR A 78 7.62 14.02 -7.16
N ALA A 79 7.90 13.85 -8.46
CA ALA A 79 7.53 12.68 -9.22
C ALA A 79 8.77 12.01 -9.85
N LEU A 80 8.70 10.69 -9.94
CA LEU A 80 9.71 9.80 -10.52
C LEU A 80 9.05 8.89 -11.56
N ASP A 81 9.86 8.17 -12.35
CA ASP A 81 9.36 7.00 -13.06
C ASP A 81 9.30 5.76 -12.14
N LEU A 82 8.65 4.71 -12.65
CA LEU A 82 8.56 3.41 -11.99
C LEU A 82 9.97 2.88 -11.64
N PHE A 83 10.90 2.95 -12.60
CA PHE A 83 12.23 2.38 -12.43
C PHE A 83 12.99 3.00 -11.26
N ASN A 84 12.97 4.33 -11.13
CA ASN A 84 13.62 5.05 -10.05
C ASN A 84 12.92 4.82 -8.70
N THR A 85 11.58 4.71 -8.68
CA THR A 85 10.85 4.38 -7.45
C THR A 85 11.34 3.06 -6.85
N PHE A 86 11.58 2.06 -7.69
CA PHE A 86 12.09 0.76 -7.22
C PHE A 86 13.60 0.84 -6.91
N THR A 87 14.41 1.35 -7.84
CA THR A 87 15.88 1.25 -7.72
C THR A 87 16.51 2.28 -6.79
N THR A 88 15.98 3.49 -6.72
CA THR A 88 16.58 4.60 -5.95
C THR A 88 15.95 4.78 -4.58
N ILE A 89 14.68 4.36 -4.39
CA ILE A 89 13.98 4.42 -3.11
C ILE A 89 13.91 3.04 -2.46
N ASN A 90 13.21 2.09 -3.08
CA ASN A 90 12.92 0.79 -2.47
C ASN A 90 14.20 -0.04 -2.22
N TYR A 91 14.98 -0.32 -3.26
CA TYR A 91 16.20 -1.16 -3.14
C TYR A 91 17.29 -0.51 -2.29
N ARG A 92 17.21 0.80 -2.09
CA ARG A 92 18.12 1.56 -1.22
C ARG A 92 17.68 1.54 0.25
N GLY A 93 16.56 0.89 0.58
CA GLY A 93 16.06 0.75 1.95
C GLY A 93 15.45 2.03 2.52
N PHE A 94 14.97 2.94 1.65
CA PHE A 94 14.32 4.17 2.09
C PHE A 94 12.84 4.01 2.39
N VAL A 95 12.22 2.88 2.04
CA VAL A 95 10.82 2.57 2.39
C VAL A 95 10.77 2.05 3.83
N ASP A 96 10.15 2.81 4.72
CA ASP A 96 9.98 2.38 6.11
C ASP A 96 8.89 1.32 6.22
N LYS A 97 7.76 1.51 5.53
CA LYS A 97 6.66 0.54 5.48
C LYS A 97 6.09 0.35 4.08
N ALA A 98 5.79 -0.89 3.73
CA ALA A 98 4.96 -1.24 2.59
C ALA A 98 3.61 -1.80 3.06
N ILE A 99 2.50 -1.27 2.55
CA ILE A 99 1.16 -1.73 2.90
C ILE A 99 0.52 -2.36 1.66
N LEU A 100 0.27 -3.66 1.70
CA LEU A 100 -0.09 -4.45 0.52
C LEU A 100 -1.40 -5.20 0.72
N GLY A 101 -2.20 -5.28 -0.35
CA GLY A 101 -3.33 -6.20 -0.44
C GLY A 101 -2.87 -7.56 -0.97
N ILE A 102 -3.34 -8.64 -0.38
CA ILE A 102 -2.96 -10.02 -0.75
C ILE A 102 -4.18 -10.92 -0.98
N GLY A 103 -4.00 -12.00 -1.74
CA GLY A 103 -5.03 -13.01 -1.96
C GLY A 103 -4.93 -14.19 -1.00
N GLN A 104 -3.72 -14.67 -0.73
CA GLN A 104 -3.45 -15.70 0.27
C GLN A 104 -2.11 -15.42 0.95
N VAL A 105 -1.98 -15.89 2.19
CA VAL A 105 -0.73 -15.89 2.95
C VAL A 105 -0.59 -17.20 3.71
N ASP A 106 0.63 -17.73 3.80
CA ASP A 106 0.93 -18.90 4.61
C ASP A 106 1.58 -18.55 5.96
N ARG A 107 1.85 -19.56 6.79
CA ARG A 107 2.44 -19.39 8.12
C ARG A 107 3.87 -18.84 8.13
N TYR A 108 4.53 -18.76 6.97
CA TYR A 108 5.88 -18.24 6.81
C TYR A 108 5.89 -16.83 6.20
N GLY A 109 4.71 -16.29 5.89
CA GLY A 109 4.57 -14.98 5.26
C GLY A 109 4.72 -15.02 3.74
N ASN A 110 4.74 -16.20 3.11
CA ASN A 110 4.70 -16.26 1.64
C ASN A 110 3.33 -15.80 1.16
N ILE A 111 3.31 -14.91 0.18
CA ILE A 111 2.08 -14.32 -0.35
C ILE A 111 1.75 -14.86 -1.74
N ASN A 112 0.46 -14.99 -2.03
CA ASN A 112 -0.04 -15.29 -3.37
C ASN A 112 -1.05 -14.23 -3.82
N THR A 113 -0.75 -13.61 -4.96
CA THR A 113 -1.59 -12.62 -5.64
C THR A 113 -1.77 -12.94 -7.12
N SER A 114 -1.43 -14.17 -7.56
CA SER A 114 -1.39 -14.53 -8.98
C SER A 114 -2.48 -15.53 -9.39
N PHE A 115 -2.55 -16.71 -8.76
CA PHE A 115 -3.52 -17.75 -9.14
C PHE A 115 -4.01 -18.52 -7.92
N VAL A 116 -5.32 -18.74 -7.79
CA VAL A 116 -5.90 -19.54 -6.70
C VAL A 116 -6.47 -20.85 -7.25
N GLY A 117 -6.25 -21.95 -6.53
CA GLY A 117 -6.84 -23.26 -6.85
C GLY A 117 -6.23 -23.97 -8.06
N GLY A 118 -5.01 -23.59 -8.49
CA GLY A 118 -4.36 -24.23 -9.62
C GLY A 118 -3.09 -23.53 -10.09
N THR A 119 -2.71 -23.81 -11.34
CA THR A 119 -1.52 -23.26 -12.01
C THR A 119 -1.91 -22.09 -12.91
N PRO A 120 -0.96 -21.42 -13.60
CA PRO A 120 -1.31 -20.41 -14.61
C PRO A 120 -2.28 -20.87 -15.70
N LYS A 121 -2.39 -22.19 -15.94
CA LYS A 121 -3.30 -22.77 -16.94
C LYS A 121 -4.68 -23.16 -16.37
N THR A 122 -4.80 -23.34 -15.05
CA THR A 122 -5.96 -24.02 -14.45
C THR A 122 -6.58 -23.28 -13.26
N GLY A 123 -5.85 -22.36 -12.64
CA GLY A 123 -6.30 -21.61 -11.47
C GLY A 123 -7.07 -20.35 -11.83
N MET A 124 -7.84 -19.83 -10.87
CA MET A 124 -8.49 -18.52 -10.97
C MET A 124 -7.42 -17.43 -10.96
N ARG A 125 -7.36 -16.64 -12.04
CA ARG A 125 -6.41 -15.54 -12.19
C ARG A 125 -6.77 -14.40 -11.25
N LEU A 126 -5.78 -13.95 -10.48
CA LEU A 126 -5.79 -12.69 -9.73
C LEU A 126 -5.05 -11.60 -10.51
N THR A 127 -4.99 -10.38 -9.96
CA THR A 127 -4.34 -9.23 -10.59
C THR A 127 -2.86 -9.50 -10.95
N GLY A 128 -2.14 -10.23 -10.11
CA GLY A 128 -0.73 -10.57 -10.28
C GLY A 128 0.14 -9.98 -9.19
N ALA A 129 1.45 -10.24 -9.29
CA ALA A 129 2.44 -9.82 -8.29
C ALA A 129 2.60 -8.30 -8.19
N GLY A 130 2.54 -7.56 -9.31
CA GLY A 130 2.90 -6.15 -9.33
C GLY A 130 4.30 -5.93 -8.75
N GLY A 131 4.50 -4.84 -8.01
CA GLY A 131 5.72 -4.61 -7.24
C GLY A 131 5.81 -5.34 -5.89
N ALA A 132 4.82 -6.16 -5.51
CA ALA A 132 4.78 -6.77 -4.17
C ALA A 132 6.04 -7.58 -3.81
N PRO A 133 6.64 -8.40 -4.71
CA PRO A 133 7.86 -9.14 -4.37
C PRO A 133 9.01 -8.22 -3.95
N ASP A 134 9.16 -7.09 -4.61
CA ASP A 134 10.20 -6.10 -4.35
C ASP A 134 9.94 -5.33 -3.05
N PHE A 135 8.71 -4.90 -2.79
CA PHE A 135 8.39 -4.18 -1.57
C PHE A 135 8.47 -5.06 -0.33
N VAL A 136 8.02 -6.32 -0.42
CA VAL A 136 8.18 -7.29 0.68
C VAL A 136 9.65 -7.57 0.96
N SER A 137 10.50 -7.57 -0.07
CA SER A 137 11.93 -7.92 0.07
C SER A 137 12.79 -6.77 0.61
N TYR A 138 12.46 -5.51 0.30
CA TYR A 138 13.35 -4.37 0.57
C TYR A 138 12.77 -3.32 1.53
N ALA A 139 11.45 -3.26 1.74
CA ALA A 139 10.90 -2.40 2.78
C ALA A 139 11.32 -2.89 4.17
N LYS A 140 11.53 -1.97 5.11
CA LYS A 140 11.95 -2.32 6.47
C LYS A 140 10.88 -3.14 7.22
N GLU A 141 9.61 -2.86 6.94
CA GLU A 141 8.46 -3.56 7.48
C GLU A 141 7.35 -3.63 6.42
N THR A 142 6.59 -4.72 6.40
CA THR A 142 5.45 -4.88 5.48
C THR A 142 4.18 -5.25 6.26
N ILE A 143 3.10 -4.54 5.99
CA ILE A 143 1.77 -4.80 6.53
C ILE A 143 0.91 -5.42 5.42
N LEU A 144 0.49 -6.67 5.64
CA LEU A 144 -0.34 -7.42 4.70
C LEU A 144 -1.82 -7.30 5.09
N THR A 145 -2.64 -6.95 4.12
CA THR A 145 -4.09 -6.79 4.28
C THR A 145 -4.82 -7.84 3.44
N LEU A 146 -5.71 -8.59 4.09
CA LEU A 146 -6.46 -9.68 3.48
C LEU A 146 -7.92 -9.53 3.86
N LYS A 147 -8.79 -9.48 2.85
CA LYS A 147 -10.25 -9.47 3.02
C LYS A 147 -10.79 -10.82 2.57
N GLY A 148 -11.30 -11.59 3.53
CA GLY A 148 -12.00 -12.86 3.30
C GLY A 148 -13.49 -12.69 3.07
#